data_AF-A0AAE9WJE8-F1
#
_entry.id   AF-A0AAE9WJE8-F1
#
_cell.length_a   1.000
_cell.length_b   1.000
_cell.length_c   1.000
_cell.angle_alpha   90.00
_cell.angle_beta   90.00
_cell.angle_gamma   90.00
#
_symmetry.space_group_name_H-M   'P 1'
#
loop_
_entity.id
_entity.type
_entity.pdbx_description
1 polymer ?
#
loop_
_entity_poly.entity_id
_entity_poly.type
_entity_poly.pdbx_seq_one_letter_code
_entity_poly.pdbx_strand_id
1 'polypeptide(L)'
;MFKDKSYTYHDFKQKCESLRIFIYFGVVGYCALDIVLNPLKSSYWNQFLPINIMKKFFGFFSKEESSIFKHNGNASYEKYIELIK
;
A
#
# COMPACT_ATOMS: atom_id res chain seq x y z
N MET A 1 12.76 5.96 -30.08
CA MET A 1 13.24 4.96 -29.09
C MET A 1 12.99 3.51 -29.53
N PHE A 2 11.75 3.08 -29.81
CA PHE A 2 11.48 1.71 -30.33
C PHE A 2 11.21 1.63 -31.85
N LYS A 3 10.77 2.73 -32.49
CA LYS A 3 10.43 2.77 -33.93
C LYS A 3 11.61 3.02 -34.86
N ASP A 4 12.75 3.42 -34.32
CA ASP A 4 13.93 3.74 -35.13
C ASP A 4 14.54 2.45 -35.67
N LYS A 5 14.94 2.45 -36.95
CA LYS A 5 15.56 1.29 -37.58
C LYS A 5 16.92 1.02 -36.92
N SER A 6 17.13 -0.18 -36.39
CA SER A 6 18.46 -0.58 -35.88
C SER A 6 19.36 -0.91 -37.07
N TYR A 7 20.47 -0.20 -37.19
CA TYR A 7 21.48 -0.46 -38.23
C TYR A 7 22.49 -1.51 -37.81
N THR A 8 22.68 -1.71 -36.50
CA THR A 8 23.62 -2.69 -35.93
C THR A 8 22.88 -3.72 -35.07
N TYR A 9 23.36 -4.97 -35.09
CA TYR A 9 22.79 -6.09 -34.33
C TYR A 9 22.72 -5.82 -32.83
N HIS A 10 23.74 -5.14 -32.28
CA HIS A 10 23.78 -4.75 -30.87
C HIS A 10 22.58 -3.89 -30.46
N ASP A 11 22.18 -2.93 -31.30
CA ASP A 11 21.02 -2.07 -31.04
C ASP A 11 19.71 -2.87 -31.07
N PHE A 12 19.61 -3.84 -31.99
CA PHE A 12 18.46 -4.74 -32.05
C PHE A 12 18.35 -5.59 -30.77
N LYS A 13 19.46 -6.17 -30.31
CA LYS A 13 19.50 -6.95 -29.07
C LYS A 13 19.10 -6.11 -27.86
N GLN A 14 19.63 -4.90 -27.73
CA GLN A 14 19.31 -4.00 -26.63
C GLN A 14 17.82 -3.61 -26.61
N LYS A 15 17.22 -3.39 -27.78
CA LYS A 15 15.78 -3.13 -27.90
C LYS A 15 14.95 -4.32 -27.40
N CYS A 16 15.29 -5.55 -27.78
CA CYS A 16 14.61 -6.74 -27.28
C CYS A 16 14.70 -6.90 -25.75
N GLU A 17 15.87 -6.69 -25.17
CA GLU A 17 16.03 -6.78 -23.71
C GLU A 17 15.22 -5.70 -22.98
N SER A 18 15.23 -4.46 -23.48
CA SER A 18 14.42 -3.39 -22.90
C SER A 18 12.91 -3.66 -23.02
N LEU A 19 12.47 -4.23 -24.15
CA LEU A 19 11.08 -4.61 -24.36
C LEU A 19 10.65 -5.71 -23.39
N ARG A 20 11.51 -6.70 -23.16
CA ARG A 20 11.25 -7.79 -22.21
C ARG A 20 10.99 -7.25 -20.81
N ILE A 21 11.85 -6.37 -20.32
CA ILE A 21 11.71 -5.74 -19.00
C ILE A 21 10.43 -4.89 -18.94
N PHE A 22 10.17 -4.10 -20.00
CA PHE A 22 8.97 -3.27 -20.08
C PHE A 22 7.68 -4.10 -20.03
N ILE A 23 7.60 -5.20 -20.78
CA ILE A 23 6.43 -6.09 -20.77
C ILE A 23 6.27 -6.74 -19.40
N TYR A 24 7.36 -7.23 -18.79
CA TYR A 24 7.30 -7.85 -17.48
C TYR A 24 6.73 -6.90 -16.42
N PHE A 25 7.31 -5.71 -16.30
CA PHE A 25 6.81 -4.71 -15.33
C PHE A 25 5.44 -4.16 -15.70
N GLY A 26 5.13 -4.05 -16.99
CA GLY A 26 3.80 -3.65 -17.46
C GLY A 26 2.72 -4.64 -17.02
N VAL A 27 2.93 -5.94 -17.23
CA VAL A 27 1.99 -6.99 -16.84
C VAL A 27 1.89 -7.08 -15.31
N VAL A 28 3.02 -7.14 -14.60
CA VAL A 28 3.03 -7.20 -13.14
C VAL A 28 2.37 -5.97 -12.53
N GLY A 29 2.68 -4.77 -13.05
CA GLY A 29 2.08 -3.52 -12.61
C GLY A 29 0.58 -3.46 -12.88
N TYR A 30 0.14 -3.92 -14.06
CA TYR A 30 -1.27 -4.00 -14.40
C TYR A 30 -2.03 -4.94 -13.46
N CYS A 31 -1.53 -6.16 -13.22
CA CYS A 31 -2.13 -7.10 -12.28
C CYS A 31 -2.14 -6.55 -10.84
N ALA A 32 -1.07 -5.87 -10.42
CA ALA A 32 -1.02 -5.24 -9.10
C ALA A 32 -2.06 -4.13 -8.95
N LEU A 33 -2.22 -3.28 -9.98
CA LEU A 33 -3.25 -2.22 -9.98
C LEU A 33 -4.66 -2.80 -9.98
N ASP A 34 -4.91 -3.86 -10.76
CA ASP A 34 -6.22 -4.52 -10.79
C ASP A 34 -6.63 -5.06 -9.41
N ILE A 35 -5.68 -5.67 -8.70
CA ILE A 35 -5.87 -6.14 -7.32
C ILE A 35 -6.15 -4.99 -6.35
N VAL A 36 -5.52 -3.82 -6.53
CA VAL A 36 -5.73 -2.65 -5.67
C VAL A 36 -7.10 -2.02 -5.94
N LEU A 37 -7.53 -1.94 -7.19
CA LEU A 37 -8.82 -1.36 -7.60
C LEU A 37 -10.00 -2.27 -7.25
N ASN A 38 -9.83 -3.57 -7.46
CA ASN A 38 -10.81 -4.61 -7.15
C ASN A 38 -10.26 -5.52 -6.05
N PRO A 39 -10.21 -5.05 -4.79
CA PRO A 39 -9.77 -5.90 -3.70
C PRO A 39 -10.70 -7.11 -3.63
N LEU A 40 -10.13 -8.31 -3.70
CA LEU A 40 -10.92 -9.53 -3.55
C LEU A 40 -11.64 -9.48 -2.20
N LYS A 41 -12.91 -9.94 -2.15
CA LYS A 41 -13.81 -9.91 -0.97
C LYS A 41 -13.29 -10.60 0.31
N SER A 42 -12.04 -11.04 0.33
CA SER A 42 -11.40 -11.65 1.50
C SER A 42 -11.01 -10.59 2.53
N SER A 43 -11.40 -10.83 3.79
CA SER A 43 -11.06 -10.02 4.97
C SER A 43 -9.56 -9.65 5.07
N TYR A 44 -8.67 -10.48 4.50
CA TYR A 44 -7.23 -10.27 4.46
C TYR A 44 -6.80 -8.95 3.78
N TRP A 45 -7.47 -8.53 2.69
CA TRP A 45 -7.10 -7.30 2.00
C TRP A 45 -7.33 -6.08 2.88
N ASN A 46 -8.35 -6.07 3.72
CA ASN A 46 -8.62 -4.95 4.61
C ASN A 46 -7.50 -4.75 5.67
N GLN A 47 -6.78 -5.81 6.03
CA GLN A 47 -5.69 -5.74 7.01
C GLN A 47 -4.30 -5.53 6.38
N PHE A 48 -4.06 -6.13 5.22
CA PHE A 48 -2.74 -6.16 4.57
C PHE A 48 -2.64 -5.28 3.31
N LEU A 49 -3.66 -4.48 2.99
CA LEU A 49 -3.53 -3.45 1.97
C LEU A 49 -2.29 -2.59 2.30
N PRO A 50 -1.41 -2.33 1.32
CA PRO A 50 -0.20 -1.56 1.55
C PRO A 50 -0.51 -0.18 2.14
N ILE A 51 -1.67 0.41 1.83
CA ILE A 51 -2.16 1.64 2.46
C ILE A 51 -2.32 1.50 3.98
N ASN A 52 -2.86 0.38 4.47
CA ASN A 52 -3.10 0.17 5.89
C ASN A 52 -1.83 -0.23 6.64
N ILE A 53 -0.92 -0.94 5.98
CA ILE A 53 0.42 -1.23 6.52
C ILE A 53 1.23 0.08 6.64
N MET A 54 1.22 0.91 5.60
CA MET A 54 1.89 2.21 5.62
C MET A 54 1.27 3.13 6.68
N LYS A 55 -0.05 3.19 6.79
CA LYS A 55 -0.73 3.93 7.88
C LYS A 55 -0.36 3.41 9.27
N LYS A 56 -0.28 2.09 9.47
CA LYS A 56 0.16 1.50 10.74
C LYS A 56 1.62 1.81 11.03
N PHE A 57 2.48 1.78 10.02
CA PHE A 57 3.90 2.07 10.15
C PHE A 57 4.15 3.56 10.51
N PHE A 58 3.51 4.48 9.79
CA PHE A 58 3.57 5.91 10.12
C PHE A 58 2.87 6.24 11.44
N GLY A 59 1.74 5.60 11.75
CA GLY A 59 1.05 5.75 13.03
C GLY A 59 1.82 5.18 14.22
N PHE A 60 2.67 4.18 14.00
CA PHE A 60 3.59 3.68 15.02
C PHE A 60 4.70 4.69 15.29
N PHE A 61 5.23 5.34 14.26
CA PHE A 61 6.24 6.38 14.40
C PHE A 61 5.69 7.68 15.01
N SER A 62 4.39 7.94 14.82
CA SER A 62 3.73 9.15 15.31
C SER A 62 3.03 8.97 16.67
N LYS A 63 3.06 7.77 17.26
CA LYS A 63 2.47 7.53 18.57
C LYS A 63 3.39 8.08 19.67
N GLU A 64 3.04 9.25 20.18
CA GLU A 64 3.54 9.71 21.48
C GLU A 64 3.02 8.74 22.56
N GLU A 65 3.92 8.32 23.45
CA GLU A 65 3.58 7.42 24.55
C GLU A 65 2.50 8.04 25.43
N SER A 66 1.25 7.59 25.29
CA SER A 66 0.23 7.85 26.28
C SER A 66 0.61 7.04 27.53
N SER A 67 1.34 7.68 28.44
CA SER A 67 1.58 7.15 29.77
C SER A 67 0.25 6.66 30.34
N ILE A 68 0.18 5.39 30.74
CA ILE A 68 -1.03 4.69 31.24
C ILE A 68 -1.75 5.47 32.36
N PHE A 69 -1.06 6.42 32.99
CA PHE A 69 -1.56 7.26 34.08
C PHE A 69 -2.11 8.63 33.65
N LYS A 70 -1.96 9.04 32.39
CA LYS A 70 -2.47 10.34 31.90
C LYS A 70 -3.89 10.15 31.38
N HIS A 71 -4.78 9.77 32.30
CA HIS A 71 -6.20 9.80 32.04
C HIS A 71 -6.65 11.26 32.18
N ASN A 72 -6.81 11.97 31.06
CA ASN A 72 -7.66 13.17 31.09
C ASN A 72 -9.07 12.65 31.45
N GLY A 73 -9.64 13.16 32.55
CA GLY A 73 -10.90 12.71 33.17
C GLY A 73 -12.16 12.94 32.33
N ASN A 74 -12.07 12.78 31.02
CA ASN A 74 -13.19 12.75 30.09
C ASN A 74 -13.28 11.35 29.49
N ALA A 75 -13.50 10.38 30.35
CA ALA A 75 -13.51 9.00 29.97
C ALA A 75 -14.91 8.54 29.62
N SER A 76 -15.00 7.69 28.60
CA SER A 76 -16.27 7.06 28.22
C SER A 76 -16.96 6.32 29.36
N TYR A 77 -16.21 5.91 30.43
CA TYR A 77 -16.77 5.22 31.59
C TYR A 77 -17.76 6.08 32.40
N GLU A 78 -17.56 7.39 32.50
CA GLU A 78 -18.45 8.27 33.27
C GLU A 78 -19.84 8.36 32.63
N LYS A 79 -19.88 8.34 31.29
CA LYS A 79 -21.11 8.32 30.51
C LYS A 79 -21.94 7.05 30.72
N TYR A 80 -21.31 5.92 31.03
CA TYR A 80 -22.03 4.69 31.37
C TYR A 80 -22.56 4.70 32.79
N ILE A 81 -21.87 5.38 33.72
CA ILE A 81 -22.32 5.52 35.11
C ILE A 81 -23.55 6.44 35.19
N GLU A 82 -23.64 7.48 34.36
CA GLU A 82 -24.85 8.33 34.26
C GLU A 82 -26.07 7.57 33.73
N LEU A 83 -25.90 6.61 32.82
CA LEU A 83 -27.00 5.83 32.27
C LEU A 83 -27.59 4.79 33.25
N ILE A 84 -26.87 4.49 34.33
CA ILE A 84 -27.27 3.51 35.35
C ILE A 84 -27.99 4.21 36.53
N LYS A 85 -27.91 5.54 36.62
CA LYS A 85 -28.50 6.33 37.70
C LYS A 85 -29.89 6.84 37.36
#